data_AF-A0A9W9PB27-F1
#
_entry.id   AF-A0A9W9PB27-F1
#
_cell.length_a   1.000
_cell.length_b   1.000
_cell.length_c   1.000
_cell.angle_alpha   90.00
_cell.angle_beta   90.00
_cell.angle_gamma   90.00
#
_symmetry.space_group_name_H-M   'P 1'
#
loop_
_entity.id
_entity.type
_entity.pdbx_description
1 polymer ?
#
loop_
_entity_poly.entity_id
_entity_poly.type
_entity_poly.pdbx_seq_one_letter_code
_entity_poly.pdbx_strand_id
1 'polypeptide(L)'
;MAAAPTVSKGDLASEDAVQESRVLIIMTGGTICMQQSPSGFVPARGFQEKCMARVPCFNDSSISTAMDVVTKASGEVTAHPSLRTPVTTYGRQVRYTVYEFEELLDSSSINAKGWAEIAQTVFQNYELFDGFVILHGTDSLAYTCSALSFMLQNLGKPVVLTGSQAPMLELQNDATDNLLGSLVVAGHFMIPEVCLYFNNKLFRGNRTTKVAASDFAAFNAPNCPPTGGHDFNAHQCELGYAHVACLRIFPGIKPEMVDAVLRLDGLRGLVLETFGAGNAPSGQDNAMINVLASAIQRGIVIVNVTQCLTGSVSPVYATGMSLSRAGVVAGLDMTTEGALTKLAYLLALPDSSPETVTKYMSISLRGELTESSLPVFRHPDGPLPERVQTLIVMAYAIAHGDLERVQTIMKAEHHWLLNDEDYSGNTPIVSTVDLDPAPPAIALYYSPQVHLYHYTLPQRPPSVSILHYLLSQGGSVHLRNRAGRTPLFLAANAGLSEHVLLLRKSGAHLHSDERPAAELLARRRPGVWGLAGIDPRENSQRELDEEMASDGWNRAMAGSAP
;
A
#
# COMPACT_ATOMS: atom_id res chain seq x y z
N MET A 1 58.64 -37.13 -41.32
CA MET A 1 57.76 -37.85 -40.36
C MET A 1 57.23 -36.86 -39.34
N ALA A 2 56.00 -36.40 -39.52
CA ALA A 2 55.08 -35.99 -38.46
C ALA A 2 53.74 -35.73 -39.16
N ALA A 3 52.72 -36.48 -38.74
CA ALA A 3 51.44 -36.64 -39.41
C ALA A 3 50.53 -35.41 -39.23
N ALA A 4 49.71 -35.15 -40.24
CA ALA A 4 48.56 -34.24 -40.14
C ALA A 4 47.50 -34.84 -39.20
N PRO A 5 46.85 -34.04 -38.34
CA PRO A 5 45.56 -34.41 -37.79
C PRO A 5 44.46 -34.02 -38.78
N THR A 6 43.79 -35.07 -39.23
CA THR A 6 42.50 -35.09 -39.92
C THR A 6 41.46 -34.18 -39.28
N VAL A 7 40.85 -33.32 -40.08
CA VAL A 7 39.59 -32.64 -39.75
C VAL A 7 38.52 -33.71 -39.56
N SER A 8 38.08 -33.94 -38.32
CA SER A 8 36.88 -34.72 -38.05
C SER A 8 35.68 -33.89 -38.52
N LYS A 9 35.07 -34.33 -39.62
CA LYS A 9 33.67 -34.01 -39.94
C LYS A 9 32.81 -34.58 -38.82
N GLY A 10 32.49 -33.75 -37.84
CA GLY A 10 31.72 -34.18 -36.69
C GLY A 10 31.35 -33.05 -35.76
N ASP A 11 31.01 -31.88 -36.31
CA ASP A 11 30.27 -30.82 -35.61
C ASP A 11 29.43 -30.08 -36.65
N LEU A 12 28.50 -30.82 -37.27
CA LEU A 12 27.24 -30.20 -37.68
C LEU A 12 26.47 -30.01 -36.36
N ALA A 13 26.71 -28.88 -35.68
CA ALA A 13 25.77 -28.39 -34.69
C ALA A 13 24.39 -28.41 -35.36
N SER A 14 23.45 -29.15 -34.77
CA SER A 14 22.08 -29.23 -35.26
C SER A 14 21.47 -27.83 -35.28
N GLU A 15 21.40 -27.20 -36.45
CA GLU A 15 20.88 -25.85 -36.67
C GLU A 15 19.36 -25.69 -36.43
N ASP A 16 18.66 -26.69 -35.88
CA ASP A 16 17.21 -26.64 -35.63
C ASP A 16 16.79 -27.22 -34.25
N ALA A 17 17.58 -27.04 -33.19
CA ALA A 17 17.11 -27.38 -31.84
C ALA A 17 16.11 -26.31 -31.35
N VAL A 18 14.79 -26.62 -31.41
CA VAL A 18 13.73 -25.75 -30.88
C VAL A 18 14.04 -25.38 -29.43
N GLN A 19 14.06 -24.07 -29.13
CA GLN A 19 14.40 -23.59 -27.79
C GLN A 19 13.37 -24.06 -26.77
N GLU A 20 13.87 -24.66 -25.68
CA GLU A 20 13.06 -25.29 -24.64
C GLU A 20 13.18 -24.53 -23.32
N SER A 21 12.07 -24.36 -22.62
CA SER A 21 12.02 -23.88 -21.24
C SER A 21 11.66 -25.03 -20.30
N ARG A 22 12.22 -25.04 -19.09
CA ARG A 22 11.99 -26.07 -18.08
C ARG A 22 11.02 -25.56 -17.01
N VAL A 23 9.89 -26.21 -16.83
CA VAL A 23 8.89 -25.82 -15.82
C VAL A 23 8.65 -26.95 -14.82
N LEU A 24 8.64 -26.62 -13.53
CA LEU A 24 8.22 -27.56 -12.49
C LEU A 24 6.75 -27.32 -12.15
N ILE A 25 5.92 -28.37 -12.28
CA ILE A 25 4.56 -28.37 -11.76
C ILE A 25 4.61 -28.94 -10.33
N ILE A 26 4.27 -28.12 -9.34
CA ILE A 26 4.14 -28.52 -7.94
C ILE A 26 2.66 -28.77 -7.67
N MET A 27 2.30 -29.99 -7.29
CA MET A 27 0.90 -30.37 -7.07
C MET A 27 0.62 -30.56 -5.59
N THR A 28 -0.18 -29.65 -5.03
CA THR A 28 -0.55 -29.64 -3.61
C THR A 28 -1.93 -30.25 -3.37
N GLY A 29 -2.74 -30.46 -4.42
CA GLY A 29 -4.08 -31.02 -4.35
C GLY A 29 -5.13 -30.19 -5.10
N GLY A 30 -6.34 -30.12 -4.55
CA GLY A 30 -7.47 -29.41 -5.14
C GLY A 30 -8.28 -30.19 -6.18
N THR A 31 -9.40 -29.62 -6.60
CA THR A 31 -10.37 -30.25 -7.50
C THR A 31 -9.77 -30.76 -8.81
N ILE A 32 -8.75 -30.08 -9.33
CA ILE A 32 -8.09 -30.40 -10.61
C ILE A 32 -7.62 -31.86 -10.71
N CYS A 33 -7.17 -32.43 -9.60
CA CYS A 33 -6.68 -33.80 -9.51
C CYS A 33 -7.64 -34.73 -8.77
N MET A 34 -8.88 -34.31 -8.48
CA MET A 34 -9.83 -35.16 -7.77
C MET A 34 -10.47 -36.20 -8.69
N GLN A 35 -10.96 -37.28 -8.07
CA GLN A 35 -11.79 -38.28 -8.71
C GLN A 35 -13.05 -38.52 -7.87
N GLN A 36 -14.13 -38.94 -8.52
CA GLN A 36 -15.38 -39.23 -7.84
C GLN A 36 -15.23 -40.48 -6.95
N SER A 37 -15.77 -40.42 -5.73
CA SER A 37 -15.87 -41.55 -4.81
C SER A 37 -17.23 -41.55 -4.10
N PRO A 38 -17.62 -42.64 -3.41
CA PRO A 38 -18.87 -42.69 -2.65
C PRO A 38 -19.00 -41.62 -1.55
N SER A 39 -17.88 -41.09 -1.04
CA SER A 39 -17.83 -40.04 -0.02
C SER A 39 -17.68 -38.63 -0.61
N GLY A 40 -17.85 -38.46 -1.93
CA GLY A 40 -17.60 -37.21 -2.64
C GLY A 40 -16.29 -37.25 -3.44
N PHE A 41 -15.80 -36.09 -3.86
CA PHE A 41 -14.54 -36.00 -4.58
C PHE A 41 -13.34 -36.17 -3.63
N VAL A 42 -12.37 -37.00 -4.04
CA VAL A 42 -11.13 -37.25 -3.29
C VAL A 42 -9.90 -37.05 -4.17
N PRO A 43 -8.76 -36.57 -3.64
CA PRO A 43 -7.54 -36.41 -4.43
C PRO A 43 -7.07 -37.73 -5.06
N ALA A 44 -6.66 -37.69 -6.33
CA ALA A 44 -6.07 -38.81 -7.05
C ALA A 44 -4.60 -38.55 -7.38
N ARG A 45 -3.77 -39.59 -7.25
CA ARG A 45 -2.33 -39.54 -7.59
C ARG A 45 -2.04 -40.03 -9.00
N GLY A 46 -0.84 -39.70 -9.49
CA GLY A 46 -0.38 -40.04 -10.85
C GLY A 46 -0.96 -39.10 -11.89
N PHE A 47 -1.07 -37.81 -11.55
CA PHE A 47 -1.70 -36.77 -12.34
C PHE A 47 -1.04 -36.61 -13.72
N GLN A 48 0.29 -36.64 -13.77
CA GLN A 48 1.02 -36.54 -15.04
C GLN A 48 0.66 -37.67 -16.01
N GLU A 49 0.66 -38.92 -15.54
CA GLU A 49 0.39 -40.09 -16.39
C GLU A 49 -1.09 -40.16 -16.80
N LYS A 50 -2.00 -39.92 -15.85
CA LYS A 50 -3.44 -40.09 -16.05
C LYS A 50 -4.07 -38.94 -16.81
N CYS A 51 -3.65 -37.70 -16.54
CA CYS A 51 -4.33 -36.51 -17.04
C CYS A 51 -3.55 -35.79 -18.15
N MET A 52 -2.21 -35.89 -18.19
CA MET A 52 -1.41 -35.08 -19.11
C MET A 52 -0.75 -35.88 -20.24
N ALA A 53 -0.17 -37.05 -19.94
CA ALA A 53 0.66 -37.79 -20.90
C ALA A 53 -0.11 -38.25 -22.16
N ARG A 54 -1.43 -38.43 -22.07
CA ARG A 54 -2.30 -38.88 -23.17
C ARG A 54 -2.98 -37.74 -23.93
N VAL A 55 -2.76 -36.49 -23.52
CA VAL A 55 -3.45 -35.33 -24.07
C VAL A 55 -2.49 -34.59 -25.02
N PRO A 56 -2.79 -34.48 -26.33
CA PRO A 56 -1.85 -33.96 -27.32
C PRO A 56 -1.36 -32.52 -27.08
N CYS A 57 -2.14 -31.66 -26.42
CA CYS A 57 -1.71 -30.30 -26.11
C CYS A 57 -0.66 -30.24 -24.98
N PHE A 58 -0.55 -31.29 -24.16
CA PHE A 58 0.41 -31.41 -23.08
C PHE A 58 1.62 -32.26 -23.45
N ASN A 59 1.47 -33.20 -24.39
CA ASN A 59 2.53 -34.12 -24.78
C ASN A 59 2.65 -34.25 -26.31
N ASP A 60 3.78 -33.79 -26.86
CA ASP A 60 4.15 -33.94 -28.27
C ASP A 60 4.55 -35.39 -28.64
N SER A 61 4.53 -36.30 -27.68
CA SER A 61 4.90 -37.72 -27.84
C SER A 61 6.38 -37.95 -28.21
N SER A 62 7.24 -36.94 -28.02
CA SER A 62 8.69 -37.11 -28.10
C SER A 62 9.22 -37.96 -26.94
N ILE A 63 10.46 -38.43 -27.08
CA ILE A 63 11.11 -39.28 -26.07
C ILE A 63 11.18 -38.51 -24.74
N SER A 64 10.58 -39.10 -23.70
CA SER A 64 10.65 -38.58 -22.34
C SER A 64 12.07 -38.71 -21.80
N THR A 65 12.70 -37.58 -21.45
CA THR A 65 13.93 -37.52 -20.68
C THR A 65 13.59 -37.20 -19.23
N ALA A 66 14.30 -37.76 -18.26
CA ALA A 66 14.05 -37.41 -16.88
C ALA A 66 14.51 -35.97 -16.58
N MET A 67 13.87 -35.33 -15.61
CA MET A 67 14.27 -34.05 -15.02
C MET A 67 14.55 -34.26 -13.54
N ASP A 68 15.64 -33.66 -13.06
CA ASP A 68 16.01 -33.68 -11.66
C ASP A 68 15.09 -32.75 -10.87
N VAL A 69 14.53 -33.26 -9.76
CA VAL A 69 13.70 -32.51 -8.82
C VAL A 69 14.27 -32.73 -7.42
N VAL A 70 14.47 -31.64 -6.68
CA VAL A 70 14.76 -31.70 -5.24
C VAL A 70 13.45 -31.94 -4.52
N THR A 71 13.32 -33.10 -3.86
CA THR A 71 12.04 -33.55 -3.27
C THR A 71 11.98 -33.45 -1.74
N LYS A 72 13.10 -33.18 -1.08
CA LYS A 72 13.13 -33.04 0.39
C LYS A 72 13.95 -31.84 0.84
N ALA A 73 13.64 -31.37 2.04
CA ALA A 73 14.43 -30.38 2.78
C ALA A 73 15.93 -30.74 2.86
N SER A 74 16.26 -32.04 2.91
CA SER A 74 17.63 -32.57 2.93
C SER A 74 18.41 -32.40 1.63
N GLY A 75 17.80 -31.89 0.56
CA GLY A 75 18.43 -31.74 -0.75
C GLY A 75 18.48 -33.03 -1.57
N GLU A 76 17.65 -34.02 -1.25
CA GLU A 76 17.54 -35.26 -2.03
C GLU A 76 17.02 -34.94 -3.43
N VAL A 77 17.77 -35.36 -4.45
CA VAL A 77 17.41 -35.18 -5.87
C VAL A 77 16.90 -36.51 -6.41
N THR A 78 15.71 -36.48 -7.01
CA THR A 78 15.14 -37.63 -7.70
C THR A 78 14.87 -37.29 -9.16
N ALA A 79 15.05 -38.27 -10.04
CA ALA A 79 14.78 -38.12 -11.46
C ALA A 79 13.30 -38.41 -11.73
N HIS A 80 12.57 -37.43 -12.29
CA HIS A 80 11.16 -37.56 -12.65
C HIS A 80 10.98 -37.61 -14.18
N PRO A 81 10.09 -38.44 -14.72
CA PRO A 81 9.79 -38.44 -16.15
C PRO A 81 9.23 -37.07 -16.56
N SER A 82 9.69 -36.52 -17.68
CA SER A 82 9.16 -35.25 -18.19
C SER A 82 8.26 -35.44 -19.41
N LEU A 83 7.37 -34.46 -19.60
CA LEU A 83 6.59 -34.29 -20.81
C LEU A 83 7.03 -33.01 -21.53
N ARG A 84 6.65 -32.88 -22.79
CA ARG A 84 6.99 -31.73 -23.62
C ARG A 84 5.76 -31.28 -24.39
N THR A 85 5.45 -29.99 -24.34
CA THR A 85 4.35 -29.42 -25.13
C THR A 85 4.68 -29.44 -26.63
N PRO A 86 3.69 -29.45 -27.52
CA PRO A 86 3.90 -29.06 -28.91
C PRO A 86 4.58 -27.69 -29.02
N VAL A 87 5.19 -27.41 -30.18
CA VAL A 87 5.78 -26.09 -30.47
C VAL A 87 4.69 -25.03 -30.39
N THR A 88 4.88 -24.03 -29.54
CA THR A 88 3.93 -22.95 -29.35
C THR A 88 4.07 -21.91 -30.46
N THR A 89 3.12 -20.97 -30.53
CA THR A 89 3.19 -19.83 -31.47
C THR A 89 4.41 -18.93 -31.25
N TYR A 90 5.09 -19.05 -30.11
CA TYR A 90 6.34 -18.36 -29.80
C TYR A 90 7.59 -19.06 -30.34
N GLY A 91 7.43 -20.16 -31.10
CA GLY A 91 8.55 -20.94 -31.66
C GLY A 91 9.37 -21.67 -30.60
N ARG A 92 8.79 -21.91 -29.42
CA ARG A 92 9.44 -22.56 -28.26
C ARG A 92 8.60 -23.72 -27.75
N GLN A 93 9.22 -24.62 -27.01
CA GLN A 93 8.55 -25.71 -26.30
C GLN A 93 8.73 -25.57 -24.79
N VAL A 94 7.78 -26.11 -24.03
CA VAL A 94 7.88 -26.23 -22.58
C VAL A 94 8.08 -27.69 -22.23
N ARG A 95 9.24 -28.02 -21.65
CA ARG A 95 9.46 -29.30 -20.99
C ARG A 95 9.14 -29.14 -19.51
N TYR A 96 8.38 -30.08 -18.97
CA TYR A 96 7.95 -30.00 -17.59
C TYR A 96 7.83 -31.37 -16.95
N THR A 97 7.86 -31.37 -15.63
CA THR A 97 7.57 -32.55 -14.81
C THR A 97 6.62 -32.16 -13.68
N VAL A 98 5.85 -33.13 -13.18
CA VAL A 98 4.97 -32.97 -12.02
C VAL A 98 5.64 -33.56 -10.78
N TYR A 99 5.70 -32.75 -9.72
CA TYR A 99 6.05 -33.16 -8.37
C TYR A 99 4.79 -33.11 -7.50
N GLU A 100 4.29 -34.30 -7.12
CA GLU A 100 3.13 -34.45 -6.24
C GLU A 100 3.58 -34.51 -4.78
N PHE A 101 3.05 -33.62 -3.95
CA PHE A 101 3.28 -33.69 -2.50
C PHE A 101 2.75 -35.00 -1.92
N GLU A 102 3.35 -35.45 -0.82
CA GLU A 102 2.99 -36.71 -0.17
C GLU A 102 1.53 -36.71 0.26
N GLU A 103 1.11 -35.63 0.92
CA GLU A 103 -0.28 -35.36 1.27
C GLU A 103 -0.89 -34.36 0.27
N LEU A 104 -1.86 -34.82 -0.50
CA LEU A 104 -2.65 -33.94 -1.37
C LEU A 104 -3.83 -33.37 -0.58
N LEU A 105 -3.86 -32.05 -0.46
CA LEU A 105 -4.79 -31.36 0.42
C LEU A 105 -6.05 -30.87 -0.32
N ASP A 106 -7.16 -30.88 0.41
CA ASP A 106 -8.24 -29.93 0.17
C ASP A 106 -7.76 -28.54 0.59
N SER A 107 -7.93 -27.53 -0.27
CA SER A 107 -7.47 -26.17 -0.01
C SER A 107 -8.05 -25.55 1.26
N SER A 108 -9.22 -25.98 1.72
CA SER A 108 -9.80 -25.54 3.00
C SER A 108 -8.96 -25.94 4.22
N SER A 109 -8.07 -26.92 4.07
CA SER A 109 -7.20 -27.44 5.13
C SER A 109 -5.77 -26.89 5.07
N ILE A 110 -5.44 -26.05 4.08
CA ILE A 110 -4.10 -25.46 3.99
C ILE A 110 -3.84 -24.52 5.16
N ASN A 111 -2.59 -24.48 5.62
CA ASN A 111 -2.13 -23.61 6.68
C ASN A 111 -0.71 -23.10 6.39
N ALA A 112 -0.16 -22.34 7.34
CA ALA A 112 1.19 -21.79 7.30
C ALA A 112 2.30 -22.80 6.94
N LYS A 113 2.20 -24.05 7.45
CA LYS A 113 3.19 -25.10 7.16
C LYS A 113 3.12 -25.53 5.70
N GLY A 114 1.91 -25.70 5.17
CA GLY A 114 1.71 -26.01 3.75
C GLY A 114 2.25 -24.92 2.83
N TRP A 115 2.03 -23.64 3.17
CA TRP A 115 2.64 -22.53 2.41
C TRP A 115 4.17 -22.53 2.48
N ALA A 116 4.75 -22.83 3.64
CA ALA A 116 6.21 -22.94 3.80
C ALA A 116 6.79 -24.11 2.98
N GLU A 117 6.10 -25.25 2.92
CA GLU A 117 6.51 -26.39 2.10
C GLU A 117 6.51 -26.04 0.60
N ILE A 118 5.49 -25.34 0.12
CA ILE A 118 5.43 -24.85 -1.27
C ILE A 118 6.59 -23.88 -1.56
N ALA A 119 6.78 -22.88 -0.70
CA ALA A 119 7.85 -21.88 -0.87
C ALA A 119 9.24 -22.53 -0.85
N GLN A 120 9.47 -23.48 0.07
CA GLN A 120 10.72 -24.23 0.16
C GLN A 120 10.95 -25.09 -1.09
N THR A 121 9.90 -25.73 -1.62
CA THR A 121 9.99 -26.53 -2.85
C THR A 121 10.42 -25.66 -4.04
N VAL A 122 9.82 -24.46 -4.19
CA VAL A 122 10.23 -23.49 -5.22
C VAL A 122 11.68 -23.07 -5.03
N PHE A 123 12.08 -22.73 -3.80
CA PHE A 123 13.44 -22.30 -3.48
C PHE A 123 14.49 -23.38 -3.82
N GLN A 124 14.25 -24.62 -3.43
CA GLN A 124 15.19 -25.72 -3.65
C GLN A 124 15.35 -26.10 -5.13
N ASN A 125 14.28 -25.92 -5.90
CA ASN A 125 14.26 -26.21 -7.34
C ASN A 125 14.56 -24.96 -8.19
N TYR A 126 14.90 -23.83 -7.56
CA TYR A 126 14.98 -22.54 -8.23
C TYR A 126 15.99 -22.52 -9.37
N GLU A 127 17.17 -23.13 -9.22
CA GLU A 127 18.21 -23.18 -10.27
C GLU A 127 17.93 -24.23 -11.36
N LEU A 128 17.10 -25.23 -11.06
CA LEU A 128 16.82 -26.36 -11.97
C LEU A 128 15.74 -26.04 -13.01
N PHE A 129 14.89 -25.05 -12.74
CA PHE A 129 13.73 -24.72 -13.57
C PHE A 129 13.70 -23.22 -13.93
N ASP A 130 13.09 -22.90 -15.05
CA ASP A 130 12.94 -21.53 -15.57
C ASP A 130 11.64 -20.87 -15.08
N GLY A 131 10.67 -21.68 -14.63
CA GLY A 131 9.39 -21.22 -14.07
C GLY A 131 8.68 -22.32 -13.29
N PHE A 132 7.65 -21.94 -12.54
CA PHE A 132 6.89 -22.82 -11.65
C PHE A 132 5.40 -22.70 -11.92
N VAL A 133 4.70 -23.83 -11.93
CA VAL A 133 3.25 -23.90 -11.87
C VAL A 133 2.85 -24.61 -10.60
N ILE A 134 1.93 -24.06 -9.81
CA ILE A 134 1.45 -24.68 -8.57
C ILE A 134 -0.04 -25.03 -8.74
N LEU A 135 -0.37 -26.32 -8.67
CA LEU A 135 -1.75 -26.80 -8.72
C LEU A 135 -2.31 -26.84 -7.31
N HIS A 136 -3.41 -26.12 -7.11
CA HIS A 136 -3.98 -25.89 -5.79
C HIS A 136 -5.52 -25.81 -5.86
N GLY A 137 -6.20 -26.16 -4.76
CA GLY A 137 -7.66 -26.05 -4.66
C GLY A 137 -8.14 -24.60 -4.62
N THR A 138 -9.34 -24.34 -5.13
CA THR A 138 -9.78 -22.96 -5.38
C THR A 138 -10.21 -22.21 -4.12
N ASP A 139 -10.63 -22.89 -3.05
CA ASP A 139 -11.27 -22.24 -1.89
C ASP A 139 -10.36 -21.27 -1.12
N SER A 140 -9.06 -21.61 -1.01
CA SER A 140 -8.07 -20.75 -0.35
C SER A 140 -6.97 -20.28 -1.31
N LEU A 141 -7.17 -20.44 -2.62
CA LEU A 141 -6.15 -20.13 -3.64
C LEU A 141 -5.64 -18.70 -3.57
N ALA A 142 -6.53 -17.73 -3.35
CA ALA A 142 -6.17 -16.32 -3.19
C ALA A 142 -5.31 -16.06 -1.94
N TYR A 143 -5.56 -16.78 -0.83
CA TYR A 143 -4.72 -16.73 0.36
C TYR A 143 -3.33 -17.29 0.08
N THR A 144 -3.24 -18.46 -0.58
CA THR A 144 -1.95 -19.06 -0.94
C THR A 144 -1.17 -18.17 -1.91
N CYS A 145 -1.82 -17.58 -2.92
CA CYS A 145 -1.20 -16.60 -3.81
C CYS A 145 -0.62 -15.41 -3.03
N SER A 146 -1.39 -14.87 -2.09
CA SER A 146 -0.98 -13.72 -1.27
C SER A 146 0.18 -14.06 -0.35
N ALA A 147 0.08 -15.18 0.38
CA ALA A 147 1.12 -15.72 1.25
C ALA A 147 2.44 -15.89 0.49
N LEU A 148 2.43 -16.64 -0.62
CA LEU A 148 3.63 -16.90 -1.41
C LEU A 148 4.23 -15.62 -1.99
N SER A 149 3.44 -14.61 -2.32
CA SER A 149 3.98 -13.33 -2.81
C SER A 149 4.91 -12.63 -1.81
N PHE A 150 4.62 -12.78 -0.50
CA PHE A 150 5.47 -12.22 0.56
C PHE A 150 6.63 -13.16 0.91
N MET A 151 6.40 -14.49 0.90
CA MET A 151 7.41 -15.50 1.22
C MET A 151 8.51 -15.60 0.15
N LEU A 152 8.14 -15.57 -1.13
CA LEU A 152 9.05 -15.65 -2.27
C LEU A 152 9.57 -14.26 -2.60
N GLN A 153 10.44 -13.76 -1.73
CA GLN A 153 11.05 -12.47 -1.94
C GLN A 153 11.97 -12.52 -3.18
N ASN A 154 11.86 -11.50 -4.04
CA ASN A 154 12.82 -11.24 -5.12
C ASN A 154 12.83 -12.30 -6.20
N LEU A 155 11.62 -12.72 -6.51
CA LEU A 155 11.32 -13.73 -7.47
C LEU A 155 11.72 -13.25 -8.87
N GLY A 156 12.80 -13.76 -9.45
CA GLY A 156 13.22 -13.51 -10.83
C GLY A 156 12.59 -14.44 -11.88
N LYS A 157 11.68 -15.35 -11.48
CA LYS A 157 11.06 -16.38 -12.34
C LYS A 157 9.54 -16.43 -12.12
N PRO A 158 8.73 -16.74 -13.13
CA PRO A 158 7.28 -16.83 -12.95
C PRO A 158 6.90 -17.97 -12.01
N VAL A 159 6.02 -17.66 -11.04
CA VAL A 159 5.35 -18.63 -10.17
C VAL A 159 3.85 -18.49 -10.39
N VAL A 160 3.27 -19.40 -11.15
CA VAL A 160 1.86 -19.34 -11.57
C VAL A 160 1.05 -20.36 -10.78
N LEU A 161 0.17 -19.89 -9.91
CA LEU A 161 -0.83 -20.72 -9.27
C LEU A 161 -2.03 -20.90 -10.20
N THR A 162 -2.59 -22.09 -10.17
CA THR A 162 -3.83 -22.40 -10.89
C THR A 162 -4.60 -23.55 -10.24
N GLY A 163 -5.80 -23.81 -10.74
CA GLY A 163 -6.69 -24.86 -10.28
C GLY A 163 -7.85 -25.03 -11.25
N SER A 164 -8.94 -25.63 -10.77
CA SER A 164 -10.16 -25.79 -11.57
C SER A 164 -11.40 -25.93 -10.70
N GLN A 165 -12.57 -25.65 -11.27
CA GLN A 165 -13.86 -25.95 -10.65
C GLN A 165 -14.30 -27.39 -10.92
N ALA A 166 -13.92 -27.95 -12.06
CA ALA A 166 -14.17 -29.35 -12.41
C ALA A 166 -12.86 -30.14 -12.50
N PRO A 167 -12.82 -31.41 -12.03
CA PRO A 167 -11.64 -32.24 -12.17
C PRO A 167 -11.24 -32.44 -13.62
N MET A 168 -9.94 -32.58 -13.88
CA MET A 168 -9.42 -32.73 -15.25
C MET A 168 -9.89 -34.00 -15.94
N LEU A 169 -10.27 -35.03 -15.17
CA LEU A 169 -10.80 -36.29 -15.69
C LEU A 169 -12.28 -36.21 -16.11
N GLU A 170 -13.00 -35.15 -15.75
CA GLU A 170 -14.38 -34.95 -16.18
C GLU A 170 -14.42 -34.47 -17.64
N LEU A 171 -15.47 -34.86 -18.37
CA LEU A 171 -15.61 -34.52 -19.80
C LEU A 171 -15.64 -33.00 -20.03
N GLN A 172 -16.40 -32.28 -19.21
CA GLN A 172 -16.49 -30.82 -19.27
C GLN A 172 -15.73 -30.25 -18.07
N ASN A 173 -14.55 -29.69 -18.34
CA ASN A 173 -13.71 -29.10 -17.31
C ASN A 173 -13.00 -27.82 -17.78
N ASP A 174 -12.68 -26.96 -16.82
CA ASP A 174 -11.84 -25.77 -16.97
C ASP A 174 -10.35 -26.06 -16.68
N ALA A 175 -10.05 -27.22 -16.11
CA ALA A 175 -8.69 -27.65 -15.73
C ALA A 175 -7.70 -27.65 -16.90
N THR A 176 -8.13 -28.15 -18.06
CA THR A 176 -7.27 -28.27 -19.24
C THR A 176 -6.76 -26.91 -19.70
N ASP A 177 -7.67 -25.94 -19.86
CA ASP A 177 -7.34 -24.60 -20.33
C ASP A 177 -6.54 -23.81 -19.29
N ASN A 178 -6.91 -23.93 -18.02
CA ASN A 178 -6.21 -23.28 -16.91
C ASN A 178 -4.76 -23.76 -16.81
N LEU A 179 -4.53 -25.08 -16.88
CA LEU A 179 -3.21 -25.67 -16.78
C LEU A 179 -2.34 -25.37 -18.01
N LEU A 180 -2.92 -25.47 -19.22
CA LEU A 180 -2.19 -25.16 -20.45
C LEU A 180 -1.76 -23.69 -20.48
N GLY A 181 -2.67 -22.76 -20.14
CA GLY A 181 -2.34 -21.35 -20.06
C GLY A 181 -1.28 -21.05 -19.00
N SER A 182 -1.32 -21.72 -17.85
CA SER A 182 -0.30 -21.59 -16.80
C SER A 182 1.09 -22.04 -17.27
N LEU A 183 1.17 -23.16 -17.99
CA LEU A 183 2.42 -23.65 -18.59
C LEU A 183 2.97 -22.68 -19.64
N VAL A 184 2.10 -22.13 -20.49
CA VAL A 184 2.47 -21.12 -21.48
C VAL A 184 3.02 -19.87 -20.81
N VAL A 185 2.35 -19.38 -19.75
CA VAL A 185 2.82 -18.22 -18.99
C VAL A 185 4.18 -18.50 -18.35
N ALA A 186 4.30 -19.58 -17.57
CA ALA A 186 5.52 -19.92 -16.84
C ALA A 186 6.71 -20.27 -17.76
N GLY A 187 6.44 -20.86 -18.94
CA GLY A 187 7.47 -21.30 -19.86
C GLY A 187 7.92 -20.25 -20.87
N HIS A 188 7.13 -19.20 -21.13
CA HIS A 188 7.44 -18.24 -22.20
C HIS A 188 7.61 -16.80 -21.74
N PHE A 189 7.10 -16.42 -20.57
CA PHE A 189 7.11 -15.04 -20.11
C PHE A 189 7.90 -14.88 -18.82
N MET A 190 8.81 -13.91 -18.80
CA MET A 190 9.52 -13.50 -17.58
C MET A 190 8.65 -12.52 -16.79
N ILE A 191 7.71 -13.07 -16.03
CA ILE A 191 6.86 -12.32 -15.09
C ILE A 191 7.35 -12.63 -13.68
N PRO A 192 8.22 -11.79 -13.08
CA PRO A 192 8.85 -12.02 -11.78
C PRO A 192 7.89 -11.84 -10.59
N GLU A 193 6.71 -12.47 -10.65
CA GLU A 193 5.65 -12.32 -9.66
C GLU A 193 4.96 -13.66 -9.38
N VAL A 194 4.38 -13.76 -8.19
CA VAL A 194 3.40 -14.81 -7.87
C VAL A 194 2.08 -14.42 -8.53
N CYS A 195 1.65 -15.21 -9.49
CA CYS A 195 0.47 -14.95 -10.31
C CYS A 195 -0.61 -16.01 -10.09
N LEU A 196 -1.86 -15.66 -10.39
CA LEU A 196 -2.97 -16.59 -10.54
C LEU A 196 -3.39 -16.62 -12.00
N TYR A 197 -3.40 -17.79 -12.63
CA TYR A 197 -3.99 -17.97 -13.95
C TYR A 197 -5.30 -18.75 -13.84
N PHE A 198 -6.40 -18.14 -14.28
CA PHE A 198 -7.73 -18.75 -14.24
C PHE A 198 -8.62 -18.15 -15.33
N ASN A 199 -9.38 -18.98 -16.05
CA ASN A 199 -10.35 -18.58 -17.07
C ASN A 199 -9.77 -17.58 -18.09
N ASN A 200 -8.65 -17.97 -18.72
CA ASN A 200 -7.96 -17.18 -19.74
C ASN A 200 -7.47 -15.80 -19.29
N LYS A 201 -7.29 -15.60 -17.98
CA LYS A 201 -6.77 -14.36 -17.39
C LYS A 201 -5.62 -14.67 -16.46
N LEU A 202 -4.58 -13.84 -16.55
CA LEU A 202 -3.48 -13.80 -15.60
C LEU A 202 -3.71 -12.62 -14.65
N PHE A 203 -3.63 -12.89 -13.36
CA PHE A 203 -3.77 -11.90 -12.30
C PHE A 203 -2.51 -11.87 -11.44
N ARG A 204 -2.17 -10.70 -10.89
CA ARG A 204 -1.24 -10.61 -9.76
C ARG A 204 -1.85 -11.34 -8.57
N GLY A 205 -1.17 -12.34 -8.02
CA GLY A 205 -1.75 -13.27 -7.06
C GLY A 205 -2.31 -12.61 -5.79
N ASN A 206 -1.55 -11.69 -5.20
CA ASN A 206 -1.93 -10.96 -3.98
C ASN A 206 -2.98 -9.84 -4.18
N ARG A 207 -3.54 -9.74 -5.38
CA ARG A 207 -4.66 -8.85 -5.73
C ARG A 207 -5.95 -9.60 -6.02
N THR A 208 -5.94 -10.93 -5.91
CA THR A 208 -7.08 -11.77 -6.28
C THR A 208 -7.98 -12.09 -5.10
N THR A 209 -9.24 -12.34 -5.39
CA THR A 209 -10.22 -12.93 -4.48
C THR A 209 -11.17 -13.86 -5.26
N LYS A 210 -11.70 -14.89 -4.60
CA LYS A 210 -12.68 -15.80 -5.20
C LYS A 210 -14.06 -15.15 -5.18
N VAL A 211 -14.61 -14.86 -6.36
CA VAL A 211 -15.90 -14.16 -6.53
C VAL A 211 -17.05 -15.09 -6.91
N ALA A 212 -16.76 -16.32 -7.36
CA ALA A 212 -17.77 -17.32 -7.66
C ALA A 212 -17.36 -18.72 -7.19
N ALA A 213 -18.32 -19.43 -6.60
CA ALA A 213 -18.11 -20.79 -6.09
C ALA A 213 -18.24 -21.87 -7.16
N SER A 214 -19.01 -21.61 -8.23
CA SER A 214 -19.34 -22.61 -9.26
C SER A 214 -19.01 -22.18 -10.70
N ASP A 215 -18.90 -20.88 -10.98
CA ASP A 215 -18.56 -20.38 -12.31
C ASP A 215 -17.07 -20.60 -12.60
N PHE A 216 -16.75 -20.88 -13.87
CA PHE A 216 -15.37 -20.97 -14.34
C PHE A 216 -14.67 -19.60 -14.25
N ALA A 217 -15.41 -18.49 -14.34
CA ALA A 217 -14.91 -17.16 -13.99
C ALA A 217 -14.83 -16.96 -12.45
N ALA A 218 -14.12 -17.86 -11.76
CA ALA A 218 -14.14 -17.97 -10.30
C ALA A 218 -13.43 -16.83 -9.55
N PHE A 219 -12.45 -16.19 -10.18
CA PHE A 219 -11.58 -15.20 -9.54
C PHE A 219 -11.63 -13.84 -10.24
N ASN A 220 -11.38 -12.79 -9.47
CA ASN A 220 -11.22 -11.43 -9.98
C ASN A 220 -10.12 -10.68 -9.21
N ALA A 221 -9.59 -9.61 -9.81
CA ALA A 221 -8.63 -8.69 -9.19
C ALA A 221 -9.21 -7.27 -9.17
N PRO A 222 -10.14 -6.97 -8.26
CA PRO A 222 -11.06 -5.84 -8.38
C PRO A 222 -10.40 -4.45 -8.35
N ASN A 223 -9.26 -4.31 -7.68
CA ASN A 223 -8.56 -3.03 -7.48
C ASN A 223 -7.18 -2.96 -8.16
N CYS A 224 -6.86 -3.86 -9.08
CA CYS A 224 -5.54 -3.90 -9.73
C CYS A 224 -5.62 -3.46 -11.19
N PRO A 225 -5.12 -2.26 -11.55
CA PRO A 225 -4.77 -1.93 -12.93
C PRO A 225 -3.54 -2.75 -13.37
N PRO A 226 -3.34 -3.02 -14.67
CA PRO A 226 -2.21 -3.80 -15.15
C PRO A 226 -0.92 -2.96 -15.18
N THR A 227 0.06 -3.18 -14.28
CA THR A 227 1.44 -2.64 -14.45
C THR A 227 2.50 -3.32 -13.58
N GLY A 228 3.74 -3.32 -14.12
CA GLY A 228 4.87 -4.20 -13.81
C GLY A 228 5.85 -3.78 -12.70
N GLY A 229 6.47 -4.83 -12.14
CA GLY A 229 7.81 -5.02 -11.54
C GLY A 229 8.51 -3.91 -10.74
N HIS A 230 8.93 -4.27 -9.51
CA HIS A 230 9.84 -3.51 -8.65
C HIS A 230 11.05 -4.39 -8.22
N ASP A 231 12.15 -3.72 -7.86
CA ASP A 231 13.50 -4.27 -7.64
C ASP A 231 13.76 -5.06 -6.34
N PHE A 232 14.89 -5.78 -6.33
CA PHE A 232 15.16 -7.06 -5.67
C PHE A 232 16.24 -7.03 -4.54
N ASN A 233 16.06 -7.78 -3.44
CA ASN A 233 17.07 -8.39 -2.53
C ASN A 233 16.53 -9.52 -1.60
N ALA A 234 16.98 -10.78 -1.76
CA ALA A 234 16.42 -11.99 -1.12
C ALA A 234 16.93 -12.29 0.29
N HIS A 235 16.00 -12.54 1.22
CA HIS A 235 16.27 -13.12 2.53
C HIS A 235 15.39 -14.36 2.77
N GLN A 236 16.03 -15.44 3.21
CA GLN A 236 15.39 -16.67 3.64
C GLN A 236 14.83 -16.46 5.06
N CYS A 237 13.51 -16.39 5.20
CA CYS A 237 12.86 -16.35 6.51
C CYS A 237 12.28 -17.73 6.80
N GLU A 238 12.66 -18.35 7.91
CA GLU A 238 11.91 -19.49 8.46
C GLU A 238 10.54 -18.96 8.91
N LEU A 239 9.51 -19.19 8.09
CA LEU A 239 8.21 -18.52 8.22
C LEU A 239 7.32 -19.20 9.27
N GLY A 240 7.47 -18.78 10.53
CA GLY A 240 6.42 -18.94 11.52
C GLY A 240 5.34 -17.88 11.33
N TYR A 241 4.16 -18.22 10.84
CA TYR A 241 3.04 -17.26 10.76
C TYR A 241 2.61 -16.90 12.18
N ALA A 242 2.66 -15.60 12.52
CA ALA A 242 2.11 -15.12 13.78
C ALA A 242 0.59 -15.33 13.81
N HIS A 243 0.05 -15.55 15.01
CA HIS A 243 -1.39 -15.72 15.20
C HIS A 243 -2.11 -14.40 14.87
N VAL A 244 -2.82 -14.40 13.76
CA VAL A 244 -3.69 -13.30 13.30
C VAL A 244 -5.12 -13.80 13.16
N ALA A 245 -6.08 -12.89 13.28
CA ALA A 245 -7.49 -13.16 13.06
C ALA A 245 -8.07 -12.24 11.98
N CYS A 246 -9.20 -12.64 11.40
CA CYS A 246 -10.01 -11.80 10.54
C CYS A 246 -11.43 -11.72 11.12
N LEU A 247 -11.98 -10.52 11.27
CA LEU A 247 -13.32 -10.32 11.80
C LEU A 247 -14.11 -9.37 10.92
N ARG A 248 -15.31 -9.81 10.52
CA ARG A 248 -16.24 -9.01 9.74
C ARG A 248 -17.22 -8.25 10.64
N ILE A 249 -17.24 -6.92 10.51
CA ILE A 249 -18.25 -6.08 11.17
C ILE A 249 -19.62 -6.32 10.52
N PHE A 250 -20.68 -6.39 11.31
CA PHE A 250 -22.06 -6.45 10.83
C PHE A 250 -22.97 -5.54 11.68
N PRO A 251 -24.13 -5.10 11.16
CA PRO A 251 -25.02 -4.23 11.93
C PRO A 251 -25.46 -4.92 13.23
N GLY A 252 -25.20 -4.27 14.37
CA GLY A 252 -25.51 -4.82 15.69
C GLY A 252 -24.40 -5.68 16.32
N ILE A 253 -23.22 -5.80 15.70
CA ILE A 253 -22.06 -6.42 16.35
C ILE A 253 -21.75 -5.67 17.65
N LYS A 254 -21.56 -6.42 18.74
CA LYS A 254 -21.33 -5.85 20.06
C LYS A 254 -19.82 -5.69 20.35
N PRO A 255 -19.38 -4.62 21.05
CA PRO A 255 -17.98 -4.43 21.39
C PRO A 255 -17.36 -5.63 22.13
N GLU A 256 -18.11 -6.34 22.97
CA GLU A 256 -17.61 -7.49 23.73
C GLU A 256 -17.27 -8.68 22.83
N MET A 257 -17.92 -8.80 21.67
CA MET A 257 -17.57 -9.84 20.69
C MET A 257 -16.20 -9.58 20.08
N VAL A 258 -15.89 -8.32 19.79
CA VAL A 258 -14.59 -7.91 19.25
C VAL A 258 -13.51 -8.03 20.33
N ASP A 259 -13.82 -7.61 21.55
CA ASP A 259 -12.91 -7.73 22.69
C ASP A 259 -12.57 -9.19 23.02
N ALA A 260 -13.53 -10.11 22.92
CA ALA A 260 -13.28 -11.53 23.12
C ALA A 260 -12.23 -12.10 22.14
N VAL A 261 -12.29 -11.70 20.86
CA VAL A 261 -11.26 -12.09 19.87
C VAL A 261 -9.91 -11.45 20.22
N LEU A 262 -9.91 -10.15 20.56
CA LEU A 262 -8.70 -9.38 20.91
C LEU A 262 -8.05 -9.77 22.24
N ARG A 263 -8.64 -10.71 22.98
CA ARG A 263 -8.09 -11.29 24.22
C ARG A 263 -7.60 -12.72 24.05
N LEU A 264 -7.71 -13.31 22.85
CA LEU A 264 -7.17 -14.64 22.61
C LEU A 264 -5.65 -14.66 22.83
N ASP A 265 -5.20 -15.63 23.61
CA ASP A 265 -3.79 -15.79 23.92
C ASP A 265 -2.97 -15.98 22.65
N GLY A 266 -1.89 -15.21 22.52
CA GLY A 266 -0.98 -15.24 21.38
C GLY A 266 -1.42 -14.42 20.17
N LEU A 267 -2.65 -13.88 20.13
CA LEU A 267 -3.10 -13.03 19.03
C LEU A 267 -2.25 -11.75 18.96
N ARG A 268 -1.63 -11.50 17.80
CA ARG A 268 -0.79 -10.31 17.57
C ARG A 268 -1.36 -9.34 16.54
N GLY A 269 -2.33 -9.78 15.74
CA GLY A 269 -2.94 -8.93 14.73
C GLY A 269 -4.37 -9.29 14.40
N LEU A 270 -5.14 -8.29 13.97
CA LEU A 270 -6.52 -8.43 13.54
C LEU A 270 -6.74 -7.69 12.21
N VAL A 271 -7.23 -8.39 11.19
CA VAL A 271 -7.85 -7.77 10.03
C VAL A 271 -9.34 -7.55 10.34
N LEU A 272 -9.79 -6.32 10.26
CA LEU A 272 -11.16 -5.90 10.54
C LEU A 272 -11.83 -5.49 9.23
N GLU A 273 -12.79 -6.29 8.76
CA GLU A 273 -13.56 -5.95 7.56
C GLU A 273 -14.71 -5.01 7.94
N THR A 274 -14.69 -3.78 7.47
CA THR A 274 -15.65 -2.72 7.81
C THR A 274 -16.49 -2.27 6.61
N PHE A 275 -17.50 -1.42 6.86
CA PHE A 275 -18.45 -1.02 5.83
C PHE A 275 -17.90 0.05 4.89
N GLY A 276 -18.24 -0.03 3.61
CA GLY A 276 -17.99 1.04 2.64
C GLY A 276 -16.53 1.49 2.62
N ALA A 277 -16.26 2.78 2.80
CA ALA A 277 -14.91 3.34 2.78
C ALA A 277 -14.10 3.12 4.08
N GLY A 278 -14.46 2.16 4.93
CA GLY A 278 -13.71 1.87 6.16
C GLY A 278 -14.44 2.17 7.47
N ASN A 279 -15.78 2.15 7.49
CA ASN A 279 -16.58 2.63 8.60
C ASN A 279 -16.99 1.50 9.56
N ALA A 280 -16.78 1.68 10.86
CA ALA A 280 -17.31 0.83 11.91
C ALA A 280 -18.26 1.59 12.85
N PRO A 281 -19.22 0.91 13.51
CA PRO A 281 -20.06 1.54 14.52
C PRO A 281 -19.22 2.08 15.68
N SER A 282 -19.42 3.35 16.06
CA SER A 282 -18.81 3.94 17.25
C SER A 282 -19.57 3.55 18.54
N GLY A 283 -20.88 3.29 18.44
CA GLY A 283 -21.78 3.12 19.60
C GLY A 283 -22.20 4.45 20.24
N GLN A 284 -23.18 4.44 21.14
CA GLN A 284 -23.64 5.64 21.86
C GLN A 284 -22.55 6.25 22.77
N ASP A 285 -21.55 5.45 23.17
CA ASP A 285 -20.49 5.83 24.12
C ASP A 285 -19.04 5.57 23.62
N ASN A 286 -18.80 5.46 22.31
CA ASN A 286 -17.48 5.10 21.75
C ASN A 286 -16.92 3.73 22.23
N ALA A 287 -17.75 2.84 22.78
CA ALA A 287 -17.31 1.57 23.38
C ALA A 287 -16.50 0.69 22.41
N MET A 288 -16.89 0.64 21.13
CA MET A 288 -16.14 -0.10 20.10
C MET A 288 -14.74 0.48 19.91
N ILE A 289 -14.63 1.81 19.84
CA ILE A 289 -13.34 2.49 19.66
C ILE A 289 -12.43 2.25 20.88
N ASN A 290 -12.99 2.24 22.09
CA ASN A 290 -12.23 1.97 23.32
C ASN A 290 -11.67 0.53 23.34
N VAL A 291 -12.46 -0.46 22.89
CA VAL A 291 -11.99 -1.86 22.77
C VAL A 291 -10.79 -1.95 21.81
N LEU A 292 -10.89 -1.32 20.64
CA LEU A 292 -9.82 -1.31 19.63
C LEU A 292 -8.57 -0.58 20.14
N ALA A 293 -8.73 0.61 20.71
CA ALA A 293 -7.62 1.39 21.28
C ALA A 293 -6.91 0.64 22.41
N SER A 294 -7.67 -0.04 23.28
CA SER A 294 -7.11 -0.85 24.36
C SER A 294 -6.30 -2.05 23.83
N ALA A 295 -6.74 -2.69 22.74
CA ALA A 295 -5.99 -3.77 22.11
C ALA A 295 -4.70 -3.29 21.45
N ILE A 296 -4.74 -2.13 20.79
CA ILE A 296 -3.54 -1.50 20.21
C ILE A 296 -2.53 -1.13 21.30
N GLN A 297 -3.00 -0.63 22.45
CA GLN A 297 -2.13 -0.37 23.60
C GLN A 297 -1.48 -1.65 24.16
N ARG A 298 -2.10 -2.82 24.00
CA ARG A 298 -1.51 -4.13 24.32
C ARG A 298 -0.56 -4.66 23.24
N GLY A 299 -0.36 -3.91 22.15
CA GLY A 299 0.54 -4.28 21.05
C GLY A 299 -0.12 -5.08 19.92
N ILE A 300 -1.46 -5.17 19.88
CA ILE A 300 -2.17 -5.83 18.77
C ILE A 300 -2.27 -4.87 17.58
N VAL A 301 -1.78 -5.27 16.42
CA VAL A 301 -1.91 -4.49 15.19
C VAL A 301 -3.29 -4.74 14.56
N ILE A 302 -4.08 -3.68 14.39
CA ILE A 302 -5.41 -3.78 13.78
C ILE A 302 -5.39 -3.11 12.40
N VAL A 303 -5.77 -3.85 11.37
CA VAL A 303 -5.81 -3.42 9.98
C VAL A 303 -7.27 -3.34 9.53
N ASN A 304 -7.71 -2.18 9.07
CA ASN A 304 -9.04 -1.95 8.53
C ASN A 304 -9.06 -2.20 7.02
N VAL A 305 -9.86 -3.16 6.57
CA VAL A 305 -10.14 -3.42 5.15
C VAL A 305 -11.63 -3.23 4.87
N THR A 306 -11.99 -2.94 3.62
CA THR A 306 -13.41 -2.81 3.24
C THR A 306 -14.02 -4.17 2.97
N GLN A 307 -15.29 -4.32 3.31
CA GLN A 307 -16.13 -5.45 2.90
C GLN A 307 -16.55 -5.39 1.43
N CYS A 308 -16.41 -4.23 0.79
CA CYS A 308 -16.77 -4.03 -0.60
C CYS A 308 -15.76 -4.72 -1.50
N LEU A 309 -16.25 -5.35 -2.58
CA LEU A 309 -15.36 -6.02 -3.55
C LEU A 309 -14.40 -5.05 -4.23
N THR A 310 -14.83 -3.81 -4.48
CA THR A 310 -14.01 -2.73 -5.07
C THR A 310 -13.97 -1.54 -4.12
N GLY A 311 -12.91 -0.73 -4.25
CA GLY A 311 -12.72 0.49 -3.48
C GLY A 311 -11.57 0.40 -2.48
N SER A 312 -11.37 1.49 -1.74
CA SER A 312 -10.29 1.63 -0.76
C SER A 312 -10.87 2.12 0.57
N VAL A 313 -10.28 1.65 1.66
CA VAL A 313 -10.43 2.30 2.97
C VAL A 313 -9.83 3.71 2.89
N SER A 314 -10.61 4.69 3.34
CA SER A 314 -10.25 6.11 3.28
C SER A 314 -10.78 6.83 4.51
N PRO A 315 -9.97 7.66 5.19
CA PRO A 315 -10.37 8.33 6.42
C PRO A 315 -11.29 9.55 6.18
N VAL A 316 -12.07 9.59 5.11
CA VAL A 316 -12.89 10.77 4.73
C VAL A 316 -14.11 10.96 5.64
N TYR A 317 -14.64 9.89 6.23
CA TYR A 317 -15.81 9.94 7.10
C TYR A 317 -15.43 10.01 8.58
N ALA A 318 -16.26 10.69 9.39
CA ALA A 318 -16.00 10.88 10.83
C ALA A 318 -15.80 9.55 11.59
N THR A 319 -16.52 8.49 11.22
CA THR A 319 -16.37 7.15 11.81
C THR A 319 -15.08 6.45 11.39
N GLY A 320 -14.63 6.62 10.14
CA GLY A 320 -13.31 6.19 9.68
C GLY A 320 -12.16 6.97 10.35
N MET A 321 -12.33 8.28 10.57
CA MET A 321 -11.38 9.09 11.33
C MET A 321 -11.23 8.63 12.78
N SER A 322 -12.32 8.21 13.44
CA SER A 322 -12.27 7.69 14.80
C SER A 322 -11.45 6.40 14.91
N LEU A 323 -11.52 5.50 13.93
CA LEU A 323 -10.68 4.30 13.87
C LEU A 323 -9.20 4.65 13.69
N SER A 324 -8.89 5.55 12.75
CA SER A 324 -7.52 6.01 12.53
C SER A 324 -6.92 6.67 13.77
N ARG A 325 -7.70 7.52 14.47
CA ARG A 325 -7.30 8.16 15.73
C ARG A 325 -7.06 7.16 16.86
N ALA A 326 -7.74 6.01 16.84
CA ALA A 326 -7.51 4.92 17.80
C ALA A 326 -6.24 4.11 17.50
N GLY A 327 -5.58 4.34 16.36
CA GLY A 327 -4.39 3.63 15.92
C GLY A 327 -4.66 2.47 14.95
N VAL A 328 -5.91 2.33 14.46
CA VAL A 328 -6.23 1.32 13.44
C VAL A 328 -5.62 1.73 12.09
N VAL A 329 -4.91 0.81 11.47
CA VAL A 329 -4.18 1.04 10.21
C VAL A 329 -5.11 0.86 9.02
N ALA A 330 -5.08 1.77 8.05
CA ALA A 330 -5.82 1.58 6.81
C ALA A 330 -5.12 0.53 5.92
N GLY A 331 -5.86 -0.52 5.55
CA GLY A 331 -5.45 -1.51 4.56
C GLY A 331 -5.65 -1.04 3.10
N LEU A 332 -6.09 0.20 2.90
CA LEU A 332 -6.34 0.81 1.60
C LEU A 332 -7.24 -0.09 0.71
N ASP A 333 -6.77 -0.45 -0.48
CA ASP A 333 -7.49 -1.24 -1.48
C ASP A 333 -7.04 -2.72 -1.52
N MET A 334 -6.33 -3.19 -0.48
CA MET A 334 -5.98 -4.61 -0.34
C MET A 334 -7.23 -5.49 -0.28
N THR A 335 -7.10 -6.70 -0.82
CA THR A 335 -8.03 -7.78 -0.52
C THR A 335 -7.86 -8.26 0.93
N THR A 336 -8.89 -8.90 1.49
CA THR A 336 -8.81 -9.48 2.84
C THR A 336 -7.71 -10.54 2.92
N GLU A 337 -7.55 -11.35 1.85
CA GLU A 337 -6.50 -12.36 1.71
C GLU A 337 -5.10 -11.74 1.73
N GLY A 338 -4.91 -10.65 0.97
CA GLY A 338 -3.68 -9.88 0.93
C GLY A 338 -3.34 -9.26 2.28
N ALA A 339 -4.31 -8.62 2.94
CA ALA A 339 -4.10 -7.98 4.24
C ALA A 339 -3.78 -8.99 5.35
N LEU A 340 -4.49 -10.13 5.39
CA LEU A 340 -4.29 -11.17 6.40
C LEU A 340 -2.90 -11.79 6.29
N THR A 341 -2.51 -12.16 5.08
CA THR A 341 -1.22 -12.80 4.82
C THR A 341 -0.06 -11.83 4.99
N LYS A 342 -0.21 -10.57 4.57
CA LYS A 342 0.77 -9.50 4.80
C LYS A 342 0.98 -9.24 6.30
N LEU A 343 -0.11 -9.14 7.06
CA LEU A 343 -0.04 -8.91 8.50
C LEU A 343 0.66 -10.07 9.20
N ALA A 344 0.30 -11.30 8.88
CA ALA A 344 0.93 -12.49 9.45
C ALA A 344 2.42 -12.58 9.08
N TYR A 345 2.77 -12.27 7.82
CA TYR A 345 4.15 -12.21 7.35
C TYR A 345 4.98 -11.14 8.07
N LEU A 346 4.48 -9.91 8.17
CA LEU A 346 5.20 -8.82 8.83
C LEU A 346 5.40 -9.10 10.31
N LEU A 347 4.40 -9.68 10.98
CA LEU A 347 4.52 -10.11 12.36
C LEU A 347 5.47 -11.30 12.52
N ALA A 348 5.71 -12.12 11.49
CA ALA A 348 6.65 -13.24 11.57
C ALA A 348 8.13 -12.81 11.54
N LEU A 349 8.42 -11.58 11.10
CA LEU A 349 9.79 -11.10 10.94
C LEU A 349 10.52 -10.97 12.30
N PRO A 350 11.83 -11.25 12.37
CA PRO A 350 12.59 -11.28 13.62
C PRO A 350 12.62 -9.93 14.36
N ASP A 351 12.66 -8.81 13.62
CA ASP A 351 12.66 -7.45 14.18
C ASP A 351 11.27 -6.80 14.17
N SER A 352 10.20 -7.61 14.21
CA SER A 352 8.84 -7.10 14.15
C SER A 352 8.42 -6.43 15.46
N SER A 353 8.09 -5.14 15.37
CA SER A 353 7.38 -4.39 16.43
C SER A 353 5.99 -3.96 15.92
N PRO A 354 4.99 -3.78 16.80
CA PRO A 354 3.67 -3.29 16.39
C PRO A 354 3.73 -2.01 15.55
N GLU A 355 4.65 -1.09 15.88
CA GLU A 355 4.87 0.17 15.16
C GLU A 355 5.43 -0.08 13.77
N THR A 356 6.43 -0.96 13.66
CA THR A 356 7.08 -1.32 12.40
C THR A 356 6.10 -2.04 11.47
N VAL A 357 5.34 -2.99 12.01
CA VAL A 357 4.30 -3.70 11.27
C VAL A 357 3.21 -2.73 10.81
N THR A 358 2.74 -1.86 11.70
CA THR A 358 1.76 -0.79 11.37
C THR A 358 2.25 0.06 10.20
N LYS A 359 3.51 0.51 10.23
CA LYS A 359 4.11 1.28 9.14
C LYS A 359 4.09 0.51 7.82
N TYR A 360 4.57 -0.73 7.81
CA TYR A 360 4.67 -1.52 6.58
C TYR A 360 3.33 -2.05 6.07
N MET A 361 2.29 -2.13 6.90
CA MET A 361 0.95 -2.48 6.45
C MET A 361 0.40 -1.47 5.43
N SER A 362 0.76 -0.19 5.51
CA SER A 362 0.33 0.87 4.59
C SER A 362 1.26 1.11 3.39
N ILE A 363 2.36 0.36 3.27
CA ILE A 363 3.35 0.47 2.19
C ILE A 363 3.24 -0.76 1.29
N SER A 364 3.20 -0.62 -0.03
CA SER A 364 3.20 -1.77 -0.92
C SER A 364 4.55 -2.48 -0.87
N LEU A 365 4.52 -3.77 -0.54
CA LEU A 365 5.72 -4.61 -0.53
C LEU A 365 5.84 -5.42 -1.82
N ARG A 366 4.71 -5.83 -2.39
CA ARG A 366 4.62 -6.80 -3.51
C ARG A 366 3.54 -6.42 -4.51
N GLY A 367 3.19 -5.13 -4.60
CA GLY A 367 2.13 -4.65 -5.49
C GLY A 367 0.71 -5.03 -5.05
N GLU A 368 0.52 -5.46 -3.81
CA GLU A 368 -0.72 -5.92 -3.17
C GLU A 368 -1.72 -4.80 -2.86
N LEU A 369 -1.21 -3.57 -2.78
CA LEU A 369 -2.00 -2.38 -2.51
C LEU A 369 -1.57 -1.26 -3.43
N THR A 370 -2.50 -0.38 -3.76
CA THR A 370 -2.23 0.86 -4.46
C THR A 370 -1.92 1.86 -3.38
N GLU A 371 -0.64 2.20 -3.24
CA GLU A 371 -0.28 3.31 -2.37
C GLU A 371 -1.06 4.51 -2.84
N SER A 372 -1.66 5.23 -1.89
CA SER A 372 -2.29 6.51 -2.17
C SER A 372 -1.21 7.39 -2.81
N SER A 373 -1.17 7.43 -4.14
CA SER A 373 -0.33 8.37 -4.86
C SER A 373 -0.77 9.72 -4.34
N LEU A 374 0.14 10.44 -3.68
CA LEU A 374 -0.07 11.84 -3.36
C LEU A 374 -0.66 12.49 -4.64
N PRO A 375 -1.84 13.14 -4.53
CA PRO A 375 -2.68 13.48 -5.67
C PRO A 375 -1.86 14.20 -6.72
N VAL A 376 -1.87 13.78 -7.99
CA VAL A 376 -1.08 14.39 -9.08
C VAL A 376 -1.75 15.64 -9.67
N PHE A 377 -1.44 16.86 -9.22
CA PHE A 377 -1.82 18.15 -9.83
C PHE A 377 -0.86 18.61 -10.96
N ARG A 378 -1.26 18.39 -12.22
CA ARG A 378 -0.71 19.11 -13.39
C ARG A 378 -1.51 20.37 -13.69
N HIS A 379 -0.83 21.44 -14.12
CA HIS A 379 -1.51 22.63 -14.66
C HIS A 379 -2.20 22.26 -15.99
N PRO A 380 -3.47 22.63 -16.20
CA PRO A 380 -4.24 22.21 -17.38
C PRO A 380 -3.64 22.67 -18.72
N ASP A 381 -2.88 23.78 -18.74
CA ASP A 381 -2.53 24.49 -19.99
C ASP A 381 -1.02 24.73 -20.28
N GLY A 382 -0.10 23.87 -19.80
CA GLY A 382 1.32 23.92 -20.20
C GLY A 382 2.28 24.49 -19.13
N PRO A 383 3.51 24.93 -19.51
CA PRO A 383 4.53 25.33 -18.55
C PRO A 383 4.09 26.57 -17.75
N LEU A 384 4.45 26.59 -16.48
CA LEU A 384 4.10 27.69 -15.58
C LEU A 384 4.72 29.00 -16.04
N PRO A 385 4.03 30.14 -15.91
CA PRO A 385 4.64 31.44 -16.09
C PRO A 385 5.88 31.59 -15.19
N GLU A 386 6.96 32.14 -15.73
CA GLU A 386 8.23 32.37 -15.03
C GLU A 386 8.05 33.05 -13.66
N ARG A 387 7.11 34.00 -13.59
CA ARG A 387 6.68 34.68 -12.38
C ARG A 387 6.27 33.73 -11.24
N VAL A 388 5.49 32.71 -11.58
CA VAL A 388 5.03 31.72 -10.59
C VAL A 388 6.18 30.81 -10.19
N GLN A 389 7.02 30.38 -11.13
CA GLN A 389 8.18 29.53 -10.84
C GLN A 389 9.10 30.21 -9.81
N THR A 390 9.36 31.51 -9.95
CA THR A 390 10.21 32.27 -9.03
C THR A 390 9.59 32.40 -7.63
N LEU A 391 8.27 32.62 -7.51
CA LEU A 391 7.58 32.64 -6.21
C LEU A 391 7.67 31.29 -5.48
N ILE A 392 7.62 30.19 -6.24
CA ILE A 392 7.73 28.84 -5.69
C ILE A 392 9.14 28.58 -5.16
N VAL A 393 10.16 28.87 -5.97
CA VAL A 393 11.56 28.72 -5.56
C VAL A 393 11.87 29.59 -4.35
N MET A 394 11.28 30.79 -4.27
CA MET A 394 11.37 31.69 -3.13
C MET A 394 10.74 31.08 -1.87
N ALA A 395 9.51 30.56 -1.95
CA ALA A 395 8.82 29.90 -0.83
C ALA A 395 9.62 28.70 -0.30
N TYR A 396 10.21 27.90 -1.19
CA TYR A 396 11.09 26.79 -0.79
C TYR A 396 12.35 27.28 -0.08
N ALA A 397 13.02 28.32 -0.57
CA ALA A 397 14.20 28.89 0.07
C ALA A 397 13.88 29.41 1.50
N ILE A 398 12.72 30.07 1.66
CA ILE A 398 12.24 30.55 2.95
C ILE A 398 11.98 29.38 3.91
N ALA A 399 11.25 28.35 3.47
CA ALA A 399 10.91 27.20 4.30
C ALA A 399 12.15 26.40 4.77
N HIS A 400 13.23 26.38 3.98
CA HIS A 400 14.49 25.72 4.34
C HIS A 400 15.40 26.58 5.23
N GLY A 401 15.04 27.85 5.46
CA GLY A 401 15.89 28.80 6.18
C GLY A 401 17.12 29.25 5.39
N ASP A 402 17.09 29.18 4.05
CA ASP A 402 18.20 29.51 3.17
C ASP A 402 18.22 31.01 2.81
N LEU A 403 18.81 31.82 3.69
CA LEU A 403 18.89 33.27 3.50
C LEU A 403 19.70 33.67 2.26
N GLU A 404 20.76 32.96 1.93
CA GLU A 404 21.64 33.29 0.79
C GLU A 404 20.89 33.10 -0.54
N ARG A 405 20.10 32.03 -0.64
CA ARG A 405 19.24 31.78 -1.80
C ARG A 405 18.10 32.80 -1.91
N VAL A 406 17.47 33.17 -0.80
CA VAL A 406 16.47 34.27 -0.77
C VAL A 406 17.08 35.58 -1.27
N GLN A 407 18.29 35.94 -0.81
CA GLN A 407 18.99 37.14 -1.28
C GLN A 407 19.33 37.08 -2.77
N THR A 408 19.72 35.91 -3.27
CA THR A 408 20.04 35.70 -4.68
C THR A 408 18.81 35.90 -5.57
N ILE A 409 17.67 35.34 -5.17
CA ILE A 409 16.40 35.50 -5.89
C ILE A 409 15.94 36.97 -5.84
N MET A 410 16.02 37.62 -4.68
CA MET A 410 15.65 39.03 -4.50
C MET A 410 16.53 40.01 -5.28
N LYS A 411 17.79 39.66 -5.57
CA LYS A 411 18.68 40.45 -6.43
C LYS A 411 18.32 40.33 -7.91
N ALA A 412 17.81 39.18 -8.33
CA ALA A 412 17.40 38.95 -9.71
C ALA A 412 16.06 39.63 -10.04
N GLU A 413 15.08 39.55 -9.12
CA GLU A 413 13.69 39.92 -9.40
C GLU A 413 13.11 40.88 -8.34
N HIS A 414 13.74 42.04 -8.15
CA HIS A 414 13.51 42.91 -6.98
C HIS A 414 12.13 43.61 -6.94
N HIS A 415 11.53 43.93 -8.09
CA HIS A 415 10.43 44.89 -8.14
C HIS A 415 9.02 44.33 -7.94
N TRP A 416 8.77 43.06 -8.32
CA TRP A 416 7.42 42.50 -8.26
C TRP A 416 7.30 41.40 -7.20
N LEU A 417 8.37 40.66 -6.89
CA LEU A 417 8.30 39.43 -6.10
C LEU A 417 7.85 39.62 -4.64
N LEU A 418 8.22 40.74 -4.03
CA LEU A 418 8.17 40.91 -2.58
C LEU A 418 6.75 41.02 -2.00
N ASN A 419 5.82 41.53 -2.78
CA ASN A 419 4.43 41.79 -2.37
C ASN A 419 3.41 41.06 -3.25
N ASP A 420 3.88 40.19 -4.13
CA ASP A 420 3.03 39.40 -5.00
C ASP A 420 2.67 38.07 -4.35
N GLU A 421 1.53 37.53 -4.75
CA GLU A 421 0.95 36.35 -4.14
C GLU A 421 1.22 35.10 -4.99
N ASP A 422 1.57 34.00 -4.33
CA ASP A 422 1.61 32.69 -4.97
C ASP A 422 0.19 32.12 -5.24
N TYR A 423 0.11 30.90 -5.78
CA TYR A 423 -1.18 30.23 -6.01
C TYR A 423 -2.01 29.98 -4.76
N SER A 424 -1.44 30.11 -3.56
CA SER A 424 -2.13 29.99 -2.27
C SER A 424 -2.52 31.36 -1.68
N GLY A 425 -2.17 32.46 -2.37
CA GLY A 425 -2.37 33.82 -1.86
C GLY A 425 -1.30 34.27 -0.87
N ASN A 426 -0.19 33.54 -0.77
CA ASN A 426 0.88 33.83 0.19
C ASN A 426 1.93 34.73 -0.48
N THR A 427 2.29 35.82 0.21
CA THR A 427 3.46 36.64 -0.14
C THR A 427 4.71 36.07 0.52
N PRO A 428 5.92 36.46 0.08
CA PRO A 428 7.16 36.06 0.75
C PRO A 428 7.17 36.35 2.26
N ILE A 429 6.56 37.45 2.72
CA ILE A 429 6.42 37.75 4.15
C ILE A 429 5.51 36.74 4.84
N VAL A 430 4.37 36.38 4.25
CA VAL A 430 3.46 35.36 4.80
C VAL A 430 4.17 34.01 4.90
N SER A 431 4.96 33.62 3.90
CA SER A 431 5.72 32.37 3.90
C SER A 431 6.76 32.27 5.01
N THR A 432 7.20 33.38 5.63
CA THR A 432 8.14 33.35 6.77
C THR A 432 7.49 33.03 8.11
N VAL A 433 6.16 33.01 8.19
CA VAL A 433 5.41 32.81 9.44
C VAL A 433 4.36 31.71 9.36
N ASP A 434 4.17 31.13 8.17
CA ASP A 434 3.26 30.02 7.92
C ASP A 434 3.96 28.69 8.27
N LEU A 435 3.49 28.03 9.34
CA LEU A 435 4.01 26.74 9.80
C LEU A 435 3.41 25.53 9.06
N ASP A 436 2.35 25.76 8.29
CA ASP A 436 1.70 24.74 7.47
C ASP A 436 1.46 25.30 6.07
N PRO A 437 2.55 25.65 5.34
CA PRO A 437 2.40 26.18 4.00
C PRO A 437 1.70 25.12 3.18
N ALA A 438 0.49 25.43 2.70
CA ALA A 438 -0.09 24.67 1.61
C ALA A 438 1.01 24.56 0.54
N PRO A 439 1.42 23.34 0.12
CA PRO A 439 2.54 23.21 -0.80
C PRO A 439 2.26 24.13 -1.98
N PRO A 440 3.22 24.98 -2.40
CA PRO A 440 3.03 25.82 -3.57
C PRO A 440 2.49 24.91 -4.68
N ALA A 441 1.33 25.26 -5.24
CA ALA A 441 0.35 24.35 -5.85
C ALA A 441 0.78 23.58 -7.13
N ILE A 442 2.03 23.10 -7.20
CA ILE A 442 2.70 22.57 -8.40
C ILE A 442 3.55 21.33 -8.11
N ALA A 443 3.61 20.83 -6.88
CA ALA A 443 4.48 19.70 -6.56
C ALA A 443 4.01 18.35 -7.12
N LEU A 444 3.42 18.28 -8.33
CA LEU A 444 2.72 17.11 -8.80
C LEU A 444 2.83 16.84 -10.34
N TYR A 445 3.91 16.10 -10.66
CA TYR A 445 4.21 15.19 -11.81
C TYR A 445 4.57 15.80 -13.19
N TYR A 446 5.65 15.40 -13.88
CA TYR A 446 6.11 14.03 -14.19
C TYR A 446 7.52 14.00 -14.85
N SER A 447 8.38 12.99 -14.59
CA SER A 447 9.24 12.29 -15.58
C SER A 447 10.00 11.10 -14.95
N PRO A 448 10.14 9.93 -15.62
CA PRO A 448 10.78 8.71 -15.08
C PRO A 448 12.33 8.73 -15.02
N GLN A 449 12.97 9.88 -15.22
CA GLN A 449 14.44 9.94 -15.38
C GLN A 449 15.13 10.98 -14.51
N VAL A 450 14.46 11.55 -13.52
CA VAL A 450 15.11 12.45 -12.55
C VAL A 450 14.89 11.90 -11.16
N HIS A 451 15.99 11.61 -10.46
CA HIS A 451 15.99 11.26 -9.05
C HIS A 451 15.33 12.40 -8.26
N LEU A 452 14.03 12.26 -7.95
CA LEU A 452 13.31 13.15 -7.05
C LEU A 452 13.74 12.78 -5.63
N TYR A 453 14.71 13.54 -5.11
CA TYR A 453 14.93 13.61 -3.67
C TYR A 453 13.59 13.86 -2.98
N HIS A 454 13.29 13.08 -1.94
CA HIS A 454 12.20 13.33 -1.02
C HIS A 454 12.25 14.78 -0.52
N TYR A 455 11.43 15.67 -1.06
CA TYR A 455 11.22 17.00 -0.50
C TYR A 455 9.95 17.00 0.35
N THR A 456 9.97 16.22 1.44
CA THR A 456 9.32 16.71 2.66
C THR A 456 10.05 17.99 3.03
N LEU A 457 9.37 19.14 3.05
CA LEU A 457 9.95 20.36 3.60
C LEU A 457 10.51 20.01 4.98
N PRO A 458 11.83 20.11 5.22
CA PRO A 458 12.36 19.91 6.56
C PRO A 458 11.71 20.98 7.43
N GLN A 459 10.95 20.55 8.44
CA GLN A 459 10.31 21.42 9.43
C GLN A 459 11.39 22.04 10.32
N ARG A 460 12.20 22.95 9.76
CA ARG A 460 13.03 23.86 10.53
C ARG A 460 12.11 24.95 11.08
N PRO A 461 12.37 25.44 12.31
CA PRO A 461 11.65 26.59 12.82
C PRO A 461 11.84 27.78 11.85
N PRO A 462 10.79 28.59 11.61
CA PRO A 462 10.88 29.73 10.71
C PRO A 462 12.03 30.68 11.08
N SER A 463 12.71 31.20 10.07
CA SER A 463 13.93 32.01 10.25
C SER A 463 13.60 33.50 10.40
N VAL A 464 13.83 34.04 11.60
CA VAL A 464 13.70 35.48 11.89
C VAL A 464 14.61 36.33 11.00
N SER A 465 15.79 35.82 10.63
CA SER A 465 16.75 36.53 9.77
C SER A 465 16.22 36.74 8.36
N ILE A 466 15.46 35.77 7.83
CA ILE A 466 14.81 35.88 6.51
C ILE A 466 13.68 36.91 6.57
N LEU A 467 12.82 36.85 7.59
CA LEU A 467 11.78 37.85 7.81
C LEU A 467 12.39 39.27 7.90
N HIS A 468 13.44 39.45 8.71
CA HIS A 468 14.13 40.74 8.82
C HIS A 468 14.67 41.23 7.48
N TYR A 469 15.27 40.34 6.68
CA TYR A 469 15.76 40.70 5.35
C TYR A 469 14.62 41.14 4.43
N LEU A 470 13.55 40.36 4.31
CA LEU A 470 12.41 40.70 3.43
C LEU A 470 11.73 42.02 3.86
N LEU A 471 11.61 42.29 5.15
CA LEU A 471 11.12 43.56 5.67
C LEU A 471 12.05 44.73 5.31
N SER A 472 13.37 44.53 5.40
CA SER A 472 14.36 45.54 5.00
C SER A 472 14.32 45.87 3.50
N GLN A 473 13.81 44.95 2.68
CA GLN A 473 13.61 45.17 1.25
C GLN A 473 12.24 45.80 0.93
N GLY A 474 11.39 46.07 1.93
CA GLY A 474 10.09 46.71 1.74
C GLY A 474 8.89 45.76 1.69
N GLY A 475 8.99 44.56 2.28
CA GLY A 475 7.89 43.60 2.32
C GLY A 475 6.73 44.11 3.16
N SER A 476 5.52 44.04 2.60
CA SER A 476 4.32 44.49 3.29
C SER A 476 3.93 43.55 4.42
N VAL A 477 3.72 44.12 5.59
CA VAL A 477 3.24 43.41 6.78
C VAL A 477 1.71 43.33 6.85
N HIS A 478 1.00 43.88 5.85
CA HIS A 478 -0.46 44.02 5.87
C HIS A 478 -1.18 43.13 4.86
N LEU A 479 -0.46 42.53 3.90
CA LEU A 479 -1.07 41.67 2.89
C LEU A 479 -1.57 40.37 3.53
N ARG A 480 -2.85 40.06 3.29
CA ARG A 480 -3.55 38.92 3.89
C ARG A 480 -3.51 37.74 2.92
N ASN A 481 -3.38 36.53 3.42
CA ASN A 481 -3.49 35.33 2.58
C ASN A 481 -4.95 35.06 2.14
N ARG A 482 -5.18 34.01 1.34
CA ARG A 482 -6.54 33.60 0.91
C ARG A 482 -7.50 33.29 2.06
N ALA A 483 -6.99 32.90 3.23
CA ALA A 483 -7.80 32.72 4.45
C ALA A 483 -8.11 34.06 5.16
N GLY A 484 -7.73 35.18 4.56
CA GLY A 484 -7.89 36.51 5.10
C GLY A 484 -7.03 36.74 6.34
N ARG A 485 -5.85 36.11 6.47
CA ARG A 485 -5.00 36.25 7.66
C ARG A 485 -3.75 37.10 7.39
N THR A 486 -3.46 38.04 8.27
CA THR A 486 -2.26 38.87 8.27
C THR A 486 -1.04 38.07 8.76
N PRO A 487 0.19 38.45 8.35
CA PRO A 487 1.42 37.84 8.86
C PRO A 487 1.50 37.89 10.39
N LEU A 488 1.02 38.98 11.01
CA LEU A 488 1.01 39.14 12.46
C LEU A 488 0.10 38.12 13.15
N PHE A 489 -1.10 37.91 12.61
CA PHE A 489 -2.04 36.91 13.13
C PHE A 489 -1.46 35.49 13.01
N LEU A 490 -0.87 35.15 11.86
CA LEU A 490 -0.26 33.84 11.62
C LEU A 490 0.90 33.58 12.58
N ALA A 491 1.82 34.54 12.73
CA ALA A 491 2.95 34.44 13.66
C ALA A 491 2.51 34.28 15.13
N ALA A 492 1.48 35.02 15.55
CA ALA A 492 0.95 34.93 16.91
C ALA A 492 0.25 33.60 17.18
N ASN A 493 -0.56 33.13 16.23
CA ASN A 493 -1.23 31.83 16.29
C ASN A 493 -0.22 30.67 16.34
N ALA A 494 0.85 30.78 15.55
CA ALA A 494 1.98 29.86 15.52
C ALA A 494 2.85 29.88 16.80
N GLY A 495 2.73 30.92 17.64
CA GLY A 495 3.54 31.06 18.86
C GLY A 495 4.94 31.62 18.63
N LEU A 496 5.19 32.29 17.50
CA LEU A 496 6.50 32.78 17.07
C LEU A 496 6.80 34.18 17.66
N SER A 497 7.09 34.26 18.96
CA SER A 497 7.27 35.53 19.69
C SER A 497 8.27 36.51 19.05
N GLU A 498 9.41 36.03 18.54
CA GLU A 498 10.40 36.89 17.88
C GLU A 498 9.91 37.47 16.55
N HIS A 499 9.15 36.68 15.78
CA HIS A 499 8.54 37.13 14.52
C HIS A 499 7.43 38.16 14.79
N VAL A 500 6.61 37.93 15.82
CA VAL A 500 5.57 38.87 16.27
C VAL A 500 6.18 40.21 16.65
N LEU A 501 7.26 40.22 17.44
CA LEU A 501 7.96 41.45 17.83
C LEU A 501 8.51 42.21 16.62
N LEU A 502 9.14 41.49 15.69
CA LEU A 502 9.72 42.08 14.49
C LEU A 502 8.66 42.66 13.54
N LEU A 503 7.54 41.95 13.34
CA LEU A 503 6.39 42.43 12.57
C LEU A 503 5.78 43.68 13.20
N ARG A 504 5.55 43.68 14.53
CA ARG A 504 5.04 44.84 15.28
C ARG A 504 5.96 46.05 15.18
N LYS A 505 7.27 45.84 15.32
CA LYS A 505 8.28 46.90 15.15
C LYS A 505 8.27 47.49 13.73
N SER A 506 7.89 46.68 12.75
CA SER A 506 7.74 47.07 11.34
C SER A 506 6.36 47.63 11.00
N GLY A 507 5.53 47.92 12.02
CA GLY A 507 4.23 48.58 11.87
C GLY A 507 3.04 47.63 11.74
N ALA A 508 3.22 46.31 11.85
CA ALA A 508 2.11 45.36 11.73
C ALA A 508 1.06 45.54 12.83
N HIS A 509 -0.20 45.38 12.45
CA HIS A 509 -1.35 45.41 13.36
C HIS A 509 -2.39 44.41 12.89
N LEU A 510 -3.12 43.84 13.85
CA LEU A 510 -4.20 42.89 13.56
C LEU A 510 -5.33 43.61 12.83
N HIS A 511 -5.84 42.97 11.78
CA HIS A 511 -7.01 43.46 11.07
C HIS A 511 -8.26 43.36 11.96
N SER A 512 -9.28 44.22 11.73
CA SER A 512 -10.52 44.23 12.52
C SER A 512 -11.17 42.85 12.62
N ASP A 513 -11.26 42.15 11.49
CA ASP A 513 -11.89 40.83 11.37
C ASP A 513 -11.12 39.71 12.09
N GLU A 514 -9.85 39.97 12.43
CA GLU A 514 -8.99 39.00 13.11
C GLU A 514 -9.06 39.15 14.63
N ARG A 515 -9.48 40.32 15.13
CA ARG A 515 -9.50 40.64 16.56
C ARG A 515 -10.34 39.67 17.39
N PRO A 516 -11.59 39.31 17.00
CA PRO A 516 -12.39 38.38 17.81
C PRO A 516 -11.73 37.01 17.96
N ALA A 517 -11.10 36.51 16.89
CA ALA A 517 -10.36 35.25 16.92
C ALA A 517 -9.08 35.38 17.77
N ALA A 518 -8.36 36.50 17.65
CA ALA A 518 -7.15 36.78 18.43
C ALA A 518 -7.45 36.89 19.94
N GLU A 519 -8.54 37.55 20.32
CA GLU A 519 -8.99 37.66 21.72
C GLU A 519 -9.33 36.30 22.33
N LEU A 520 -10.02 35.43 21.57
CA LEU A 520 -10.29 34.05 22.01
C LEU A 520 -9.01 33.24 22.19
N LEU A 521 -8.07 33.34 21.24
CA LEU A 521 -6.80 32.62 21.27
C LEU A 521 -5.84 33.15 22.35
N ALA A 522 -5.94 34.44 22.68
CA ALA A 522 -5.19 35.08 23.76
C ALA A 522 -5.48 34.45 25.13
N ARG A 523 -6.70 33.94 25.36
CA ARG A 523 -7.04 33.20 26.60
C ARG A 523 -6.19 31.94 26.78
N ARG A 524 -5.80 31.29 25.68
CA ARG A 524 -4.97 30.07 25.70
C ARG A 524 -3.47 30.36 25.71
N ARG A 525 -3.04 31.46 25.08
CA ARG A 525 -1.62 31.85 24.95
C ARG A 525 -1.41 33.35 25.20
N PRO A 526 -1.63 33.86 26.42
CA PRO A 526 -1.67 35.30 26.69
C PRO A 526 -0.35 36.02 26.39
N GLY A 527 0.79 35.33 26.54
CA GLY A 527 2.11 35.93 26.29
C GLY A 527 2.30 36.39 24.83
N VAL A 528 2.16 35.49 23.85
CA VAL A 528 2.41 35.80 22.43
C VAL A 528 1.35 36.75 21.86
N TRP A 529 0.09 36.59 22.27
CA TRP A 529 -1.00 37.48 21.83
C TRP A 529 -0.92 38.87 22.46
N GLY A 530 -0.37 38.98 23.68
CA GLY A 530 0.01 40.25 24.29
C GLY A 530 1.04 41.01 23.45
N LEU A 531 2.07 40.31 22.94
CA LEU A 531 3.05 40.90 22.02
C LEU A 531 2.42 41.36 20.70
N ALA A 532 1.40 40.65 20.22
CA ALA A 532 0.65 41.00 19.01
C ALA A 532 -0.30 42.20 19.19
N GLY A 533 -0.45 42.72 20.41
CA GLY A 533 -1.27 43.91 20.71
C GLY A 533 -2.69 43.60 21.20
N ILE A 534 -2.94 42.41 21.74
CA ILE A 534 -4.19 42.08 22.46
C ILE A 534 -3.93 42.25 23.96
N ASP A 535 -4.57 43.21 24.63
CA ASP A 535 -4.45 43.39 26.09
C ASP A 535 -5.41 42.44 26.82
N PRO A 536 -4.91 41.48 27.64
CA PRO A 536 -5.77 40.60 28.44
C PRO A 536 -6.64 41.35 29.45
N ARG A 537 -6.29 42.60 29.83
CA ARG A 537 -6.97 43.38 30.87
C ARG A 537 -8.16 44.20 30.35
N GLU A 538 -8.20 44.54 29.05
CA GLU A 538 -9.37 45.22 28.45
C GLU A 538 -10.57 44.27 28.32
N ASN A 539 -10.33 42.97 28.10
CA ASN A 539 -11.40 41.97 27.99
C ASN A 539 -12.14 41.74 29.31
N SER A 540 -11.45 41.84 30.46
CA SER A 540 -12.07 41.67 31.78
C SER A 540 -13.09 42.79 32.08
N GLN A 541 -12.80 44.02 31.63
CA GLN A 541 -13.66 45.17 31.86
C GLN A 541 -14.88 45.17 30.92
N ARG A 542 -14.70 44.78 29.65
CA ARG A 542 -15.82 44.60 28.70
C ARG A 542 -16.78 43.49 29.08
N GLU A 543 -16.27 42.37 29.57
CA GLU A 543 -17.11 41.26 30.05
C GLU A 543 -17.93 41.66 31.29
N LEU A 544 -17.35 42.45 32.21
CA LEU A 544 -18.08 43.03 33.35
C LEU A 544 -19.19 44.00 32.90
N ASP A 545 -18.92 44.84 31.91
CA ASP A 545 -19.90 45.79 31.37
C ASP A 545 -21.04 45.08 30.60
N GLU A 546 -20.75 43.98 29.89
CA GLU A 546 -21.74 43.16 29.19
C GLU A 546 -22.58 42.28 30.15
N GLU A 547 -21.98 41.71 31.21
CA GLU A 547 -22.71 41.01 32.27
C GLU A 547 -23.68 41.97 32.99
N MET A 548 -23.20 43.17 33.36
CA MET A 548 -24.02 44.21 33.99
C MET A 548 -25.17 44.69 33.09
N ALA A 549 -24.97 44.74 31.77
CA ALA A 549 -26.03 45.06 30.81
C ALA A 549 -27.08 43.93 30.67
N SER A 550 -26.65 42.66 30.72
CA SER A 550 -27.56 41.52 30.65
C SER A 550 -28.43 41.34 31.91
N ASP A 551 -27.85 41.61 33.09
CA ASP A 551 -28.56 41.60 34.37
C ASP A 551 -29.56 42.76 34.51
N GLY A 552 -29.23 43.93 33.94
CA GLY A 552 -30.15 45.06 33.84
C GLY A 552 -31.38 44.75 32.98
N TRP A 553 -31.19 44.03 31.87
CA TRP A 553 -32.27 43.57 30.99
C TRP A 553 -33.20 42.54 31.68
N ASN A 554 -32.62 41.58 32.40
CA ASN A 554 -33.39 40.56 33.12
C ASN A 554 -34.21 41.13 34.28
N ARG A 555 -33.71 42.16 34.98
CA ARG A 555 -34.48 42.87 36.02
C ARG A 555 -35.63 43.70 35.46
N ALA A 556 -35.48 44.29 34.28
CA ALA A 556 -36.55 45.04 33.62
C ALA A 556 -37.72 44.14 33.18
N MET A 557 -37.43 42.90 32.76
CA MET A 557 -38.44 41.91 32.35
C MET A 557 -39.14 41.21 33.53
N ALA A 558 -38.49 41.11 34.69
CA ALA A 558 -39.09 40.51 35.89
C ALA A 558 -40.05 41.44 36.65
N GLY A 559 -40.02 42.76 36.37
CA GLY A 559 -40.83 43.77 37.05
C GLY A 559 -42.18 44.10 36.40
N SER A 560 -42.56 43.39 35.33
CA SER A 560 -43.81 43.68 34.60
C SER A 560 -44.55 42.41 34.18
N ALA A 561 -45.20 41.77 35.14
CA ALA A 561 -46.34 40.90 34.87
C ALA A 561 -47.45 41.23 35.91
N PRO A 562 -48.69 41.53 35.46
CA PRO A 562 -49.78 42.00 36.31
C PRO A 562 -50.37 40.93 37.24
#